data_AF-A0A3M3KSA5-F1
#
_entry.id   AF-A0A3M3KSA5-F1
#
_cell.length_a   1.000
_cell.length_b   1.000
_cell.length_c   1.000
_cell.angle_alpha   90.00
_cell.angle_beta   90.00
_cell.angle_gamma   90.00
#
_symmetry.space_group_name_H-M   'P 1'
#
loop_
_entity.id
_entity.type
_entity.pdbx_description
1 polymer ?
#
loop_
_entity_poly.entity_id
_entity_poly.type
_entity_poly.pdbx_seq_one_letter_code
_entity_poly.pdbx_strand_id
1 'polypeptide(L)' 'APVFVSSIARNQQTLYRVRMGPIDTQGEAQQLQNSVRSANLGQPSVVTSDQ' A
#
# COMPACT_ATOMS: atom_id res chain seq x y z
N ALA A 1 -2.94 -9.60 -4.39
CA ALA A 1 -2.68 -8.44 -5.28
C ALA A 1 -1.17 -8.26 -5.52
N PRO A 2 -0.75 -7.70 -6.67
CA PRO A 2 0.67 -7.42 -6.96
C PRO A 2 1.21 -6.22 -6.17
N VAL A 3 2.51 -6.22 -5.90
CA VAL A 3 3.24 -5.11 -5.24
C VAL A 3 3.91 -4.25 -6.29
N PHE A 4 3.81 -2.93 -6.16
CA PHE A 4 4.48 -1.97 -7.05
C PHE A 4 4.92 -0.72 -6.28
N VAL A 5 5.89 0.01 -6.84
CA VAL A 5 6.38 1.28 -6.30
C VAL A 5 5.74 2.42 -7.09
N SER A 6 5.11 3.35 -6.38
CA SER A 6 4.61 4.62 -6.93
C SER A 6 5.48 5.76 -6.42
N SER A 7 6.18 6.42 -7.34
CA SER A 7 7.10 7.53 -7.03
C SER A 7 6.46 8.87 -7.35
N ILE A 8 6.54 9.82 -6.42
CA ILE A 8 6.06 11.21 -6.60
C ILE A 8 7.09 12.22 -6.11
N ALA A 9 7.08 13.43 -6.67
CA ALA A 9 7.81 14.56 -6.08
C ALA A 9 7.02 15.10 -4.88
N ARG A 10 7.62 15.13 -3.69
CA ARG A 10 7.05 15.72 -2.47
C ARG A 10 8.14 16.36 -1.63
N ASN A 11 7.91 17.59 -1.16
CA ASN A 11 8.87 18.34 -0.34
C ASN A 11 10.27 18.45 -0.97
N GLN A 12 10.35 18.71 -2.28
CA GLN A 12 11.60 18.79 -3.05
C GLN A 12 12.43 17.49 -3.04
N GLN A 13 11.80 16.34 -2.74
CA GLN A 13 12.41 15.02 -2.76
C GLN A 13 11.51 14.03 -3.52
N THR A 14 12.07 12.90 -3.95
CA THR A 14 11.27 11.80 -4.49
C THR A 14 10.79 10.91 -3.36
N LEU A 15 9.47 10.79 -3.21
CA LEU A 15 8.84 9.87 -2.27
C LEU A 15 8.47 8.57 -2.99
N TYR A 16 9.12 7.47 -2.60
CA TYR A 16 8.82 6.13 -3.08
C TYR A 16 7.79 5.47 -2.17
N ARG A 17 6.57 5.24 -2.68
CA ARG A 17 5.48 4.61 -1.93
C ARG A 17 5.28 3.19 -2.42
N VAL A 18 5.47 2.22 -1.53
CA VAL A 18 5.16 0.82 -1.81
C VAL A 18 3.66 0.62 -1.65
N ARG A 19 2.99 0.14 -2.71
CA ARG A 19 1.55 -0.13 -2.73
C ARG A 19 1.28 -1.55 -3.20
N MET A 20 0.10 -2.07 -2.85
CA MET A 20 -0.39 -3.36 -3.31
C MET A 20 -1.85 -3.21 -3.78
N GLY A 21 -2.18 -3.70 -4.98
CA GLY A 21 -3.53 -3.58 -5.52
C GLY A 21 -3.63 -3.92 -7.02
N PRO A 22 -4.84 -3.89 -7.61
CA PRO A 22 -6.12 -3.53 -6.97
C PRO A 22 -6.58 -4.59 -5.94
N ILE A 23 -7.45 -4.16 -5.03
CA ILE A 23 -8.11 -4.99 -4.01
C ILE A 23 -9.59 -4.69 -4.11
N ASP A 24 -10.41 -5.74 -4.27
CA ASP A 24 -11.81 -5.55 -4.70
C ASP A 24 -12.76 -5.35 -3.51
N THR A 25 -12.39 -5.83 -2.33
CA THR A 25 -13.26 -5.80 -1.15
C THR A 25 -12.54 -5.34 0.11
N GLN A 26 -13.31 -4.77 1.04
CA GLN A 26 -12.79 -4.40 2.36
C GLN A 26 -12.31 -5.62 3.17
N GLY A 27 -12.96 -6.78 3.00
CA GLY A 27 -12.55 -8.02 3.67
C GLY A 27 -11.17 -8.49 3.21
N GLU A 28 -10.92 -8.48 1.89
CA GLU A 28 -9.61 -8.80 1.33
C GLU A 28 -8.53 -7.80 1.80
N ALA A 29 -8.86 -6.50 1.84
CA ALA A 29 -7.95 -5.47 2.35
C ALA A 29 -7.57 -5.75 3.81
N GLN A 30 -8.54 -6.09 4.68
CA GLN A 30 -8.27 -6.36 6.08
C GLN A 30 -7.40 -7.60 6.27
N GLN A 31 -7.67 -8.69 5.53
CA GLN A 31 -6.87 -9.91 5.59
C GLN A 31 -5.42 -9.63 5.17
N LEU A 32 -5.24 -8.89 4.08
CA LEU A 32 -3.92 -8.53 3.60
C LEU A 32 -3.16 -7.67 4.61
N GLN A 33 -3.82 -6.68 5.21
CA GLN A 33 -3.21 -5.86 6.25
C GLN A 33 -2.75 -6.72 7.44
N ASN A 34 -3.54 -7.72 7.84
CA ASN A 34 -3.17 -8.64 8.90
C ASN A 34 -1.94 -9.48 8.52
N SER A 35 -1.86 -9.97 7.27
CA SER A 35 -0.68 -10.70 6.78
C SER A 35 0.58 -9.83 6.79
N VAL A 36 0.50 -8.57 6.37
CA VAL A 36 1.63 -7.63 6.41
C VAL A 36 2.10 -7.39 7.85
N ARG A 37 1.18 -7.20 8.79
CA ARG A 37 1.51 -7.03 10.22
C ARG A 37 2.15 -8.30 10.79
N SER A 38 1.57 -9.47 10.50
CA SER A 38 2.10 -10.77 10.95
C SER A 38 3.50 -11.06 10.40
N ALA A 39 3.83 -10.54 9.23
CA ALA A 39 5.16 -10.66 8.61
C ALA A 39 6.15 -9.58 9.08
N ASN A 40 5.77 -8.69 10.01
CA ASN A 40 6.57 -7.56 10.49
C ASN A 40 7.04 -6.60 9.36
N LEU A 41 6.22 -6.40 8.33
CA LEU A 41 6.55 -5.55 7.17
C LEU A 41 6.06 -4.09 7.32
N GLY A 42 5.70 -3.69 8.53
CA GLY A 42 5.23 -2.34 8.86
C GLY A 42 3.73 -2.25 9.16
N GLN A 43 3.19 -1.03 9.10
CA GLN A 43 1.80 -0.72 9.44
C GLN A 43 1.04 -0.27 8.18
N PRO A 44 0.30 -1.17 7.52
CA PRO A 44 -0.38 -0.85 6.27
C PRO A 44 -1.64 0.00 6.51
N SER A 45 -1.95 0.88 5.56
CA SER A 45 -3.18 1.67 5.49
C SER A 45 -3.82 1.56 4.10
N VAL A 46 -5.14 1.74 4.04
CA VAL A 46 -5.86 1.80 2.76
C VAL A 46 -5.60 3.16 2.13
N VAL A 47 -5.27 3.17 0.84
CA VAL A 47 -5.09 4.38 0.04
C VAL A 47 -5.96 4.27 -1.21
N THR A 48 -6.50 5.40 -1.66
CA THR A 48 -7.11 5.50 -2.98
C THR A 48 -6.01 5.74 -4.01
N SER A 49 -6.27 5.39 -5.28
CA SER A 49 -5.41 5.83 -6.38
C SER A 49 -5.26 7.35 -6.31
N ASP A 50 -4.04 7.85 -6.55
CA ASP A 50 -3.87 9.27 -6.78
C ASP A 50 -4.58 9.56 -8.11
N GLN A 51 -5.53 10.48 -8.12
CA GLN A 51 -6.09 10.97 -9.39
C GLN A 51 -5.01 11.67 -10.21
#